data_AF-H9F7N0-F1
#
_entry.id   AF-H9F7N0-F1
#
_cell.length_a   1.000
_cell.length_b   1.000
_cell.length_c   1.000
_cell.angle_alpha   90.00
_cell.angle_beta   90.00
_cell.angle_gamma   90.00
#
_symmetry.space_group_name_H-M   'P 1'
#
loop_
_entity.id
_entity.type
_entity.pdbx_description
1 polymer ?
#
loop_
_entity_poly.entity_id
_entity_poly.type
_entity_poly.pdbx_seq_one_letter_code
_entity_poly.pdbx_strand_id
1 'polypeptide(L)'
;AAGENIGEKSESREEKLGDSLQDLYRALEQASLSPLGEHRISTKMEYKLSFIKRCNDPVMNEKLHRLRILKSTLKAREGEVAIIDKVLDNPDLTSKEFQQWKQMYLDLFLDICQNTTSNDPLSISSEVDVITSSLTHTHSYIETHV
;
A
#
# COMPACT_ATOMS: atom_id res chain seq x y z
N ALA A 1 -67.75 -16.08 0.17
CA ALA A 1 -67.64 -14.63 -0.10
C ALA A 1 -67.11 -13.99 1.17
N ALA A 2 -66.03 -13.22 1.24
CA ALA A 2 -65.01 -12.71 0.33
C ALA A 2 -63.71 -12.70 1.18
N GLY A 3 -62.48 -12.91 0.71
CA GLY A 3 -61.90 -12.57 -0.58
C GLY A 3 -61.40 -11.13 -0.56
N GLU A 4 -60.22 -10.86 0.01
CA GLU A 4 -59.38 -9.63 -0.11
C GLU A 4 -58.15 -9.85 0.82
N ASN A 5 -57.00 -10.38 0.39
CA ASN A 5 -56.00 -9.91 -0.57
C ASN A 5 -55.55 -8.46 -0.32
N ILE A 6 -54.66 -8.27 0.66
CA ILE A 6 -53.84 -7.04 0.76
C ILE A 6 -52.43 -7.46 0.36
N GLY A 7 -52.13 -7.18 -0.90
CA GLY A 7 -50.88 -7.51 -1.56
C GLY A 7 -49.68 -6.89 -0.87
N GLU A 8 -48.64 -7.72 -0.79
CA GLU A 8 -47.25 -7.32 -0.76
C GLU A 8 -47.02 -6.26 -1.85
N LYS A 9 -46.96 -4.99 -1.45
CA LYS A 9 -46.34 -3.96 -2.27
C LYS A 9 -44.85 -3.95 -1.94
N SER A 10 -44.15 -4.95 -2.48
CA SER A 10 -42.73 -4.84 -2.79
C SER A 10 -42.57 -3.73 -3.82
N GLU A 11 -42.65 -2.49 -3.33
CA GLU A 11 -42.37 -1.31 -4.13
C GLU A 11 -40.88 -1.35 -4.43
N SER A 12 -40.58 -1.89 -5.61
CA SER A 12 -39.35 -1.71 -6.34
C SER A 12 -38.97 -0.23 -6.23
N ARG A 13 -37.98 0.07 -5.38
CA ARG A 13 -37.14 1.25 -5.57
C ARG A 13 -36.36 1.00 -6.85
N GLU A 14 -37.04 1.17 -7.98
CA GLU A 14 -36.40 1.63 -9.18
C GLU A 14 -35.78 2.98 -8.80
N GLU A 15 -34.50 2.94 -8.45
CA GLU A 15 -33.65 4.10 -8.31
C GLU A 15 -33.73 4.86 -9.64
N LYS A 16 -34.60 5.88 -9.69
CA LYS A 16 -34.49 6.96 -10.65
C LYS A 16 -33.11 7.59 -10.42
N LEU A 17 -32.13 7.16 -11.18
CA LEU A 17 -30.79 7.73 -11.18
C LEU A 17 -30.90 9.20 -11.61
N GLY A 18 -30.91 10.09 -10.62
CA GLY A 18 -30.16 11.34 -10.59
C GLY A 18 -30.22 12.28 -11.79
N ASP A 19 -31.41 12.79 -12.13
CA ASP A 19 -31.54 13.92 -13.08
C ASP A 19 -31.71 15.28 -12.37
N SER A 20 -31.77 15.32 -11.03
CA SER A 20 -31.87 16.58 -10.30
C SER A 20 -30.50 17.11 -9.88
N LEU A 21 -30.34 18.44 -9.91
CA LEU A 21 -29.17 19.12 -9.35
C LEU A 21 -28.92 18.72 -7.88
N GLN A 22 -29.98 18.44 -7.12
CA GLN A 22 -29.88 18.01 -5.73
C GLN A 22 -29.25 16.61 -5.59
N ASP A 23 -29.53 15.70 -6.52
CA ASP A 23 -28.91 14.38 -6.54
C ASP A 23 -27.43 14.49 -6.89
N LEU A 24 -27.06 15.41 -7.79
CA LEU A 24 -25.66 15.73 -8.07
C LEU A 24 -24.93 16.22 -6.80
N TYR A 25 -25.49 17.19 -6.08
CA TYR A 25 -24.87 17.66 -4.83
C TYR A 25 -24.74 16.55 -3.79
N ARG A 26 -25.74 15.67 -3.67
CA ARG A 26 -25.71 14.52 -2.77
C ARG A 26 -24.64 13.50 -3.18
N ALA A 27 -24.51 13.21 -4.46
CA ALA A 27 -23.49 12.30 -4.98
C ALA A 27 -22.07 12.85 -4.74
N LEU A 28 -21.87 14.15 -4.97
CA LEU A 28 -20.61 14.82 -4.66
C LEU A 28 -20.28 14.77 -3.17
N GLU A 29 -21.27 15.04 -2.30
CA GLU A 29 -21.10 14.93 -0.85
C GLU A 29 -20.73 13.51 -0.41
N GLN A 30 -21.40 12.49 -0.96
CA GLN A 30 -21.08 11.08 -0.71
C GLN A 30 -19.68 10.69 -1.19
N ALA A 31 -19.23 11.28 -2.28
CA ALA A 31 -17.87 11.12 -2.81
C ALA A 31 -16.83 11.98 -2.08
N SER A 32 -17.21 12.74 -1.03
CA SER A 32 -16.35 13.70 -0.33
C SER A 32 -15.74 14.77 -1.25
N LEU A 33 -16.48 15.17 -2.29
CA LEU A 33 -16.08 16.17 -3.27
C LEU A 33 -16.76 17.52 -3.04
N SER A 34 -16.09 18.60 -3.43
CA SER A 34 -16.65 19.94 -3.52
C SER A 34 -17.51 20.05 -4.79
N PRO A 35 -18.34 21.10 -4.92
CA PRO A 35 -19.06 21.38 -6.17
C PRO A 35 -18.13 21.54 -7.39
N LEU A 36 -16.86 21.85 -7.17
CA LEU A 36 -15.82 21.95 -8.21
C LEU A 36 -15.06 20.62 -8.42
N GLY A 37 -15.41 19.55 -7.70
CA GLY A 37 -14.77 18.24 -7.81
C GLY A 37 -13.48 18.09 -6.99
N GLU A 38 -13.17 19.05 -6.12
CA GLU A 38 -11.99 18.95 -5.24
C GLU A 38 -12.29 18.08 -4.03
N HIS A 39 -11.34 17.25 -3.61
CA HIS A 39 -11.53 16.44 -2.41
C HIS A 39 -11.63 17.35 -1.18
N ARG A 40 -12.77 17.30 -0.49
CA ARG A 40 -12.97 18.04 0.74
C ARG A 40 -12.18 17.36 1.86
N ILE A 41 -11.65 18.17 2.78
CA ILE A 41 -11.03 17.66 4.00
C ILE A 41 -12.15 17.11 4.89
N SER A 42 -12.13 15.81 5.15
CA SER A 42 -13.13 15.19 6.04
C SER A 42 -12.98 15.69 7.47
N THR A 43 -14.11 15.89 8.15
CA THR A 43 -14.12 16.23 9.57
C THR A 43 -13.67 15.05 10.43
N LYS A 44 -13.25 15.32 11.67
CA LYS A 44 -12.90 14.26 12.63
C LYS A 44 -14.04 13.26 12.87
N MET A 45 -15.29 13.72 12.82
CA MET A 45 -16.47 12.87 13.01
C MET A 45 -16.70 11.96 11.80
N GLU A 46 -16.64 12.51 10.58
CA GLU A 46 -16.75 11.74 9.34
C GLU A 46 -15.65 10.67 9.23
N TYR A 47 -14.42 11.01 9.65
CA TYR A 47 -13.34 10.03 9.72
C TYR A 47 -13.67 8.88 10.67
N LYS A 48 -14.19 9.18 11.87
CA LYS A 48 -14.61 8.15 12.84
C LYS A 48 -15.70 7.24 12.26
N LEU A 49 -16.71 7.81 11.62
CA LEU A 49 -17.80 7.04 11.02
C LEU A 49 -17.30 6.15 9.88
N SER A 50 -16.48 6.67 8.97
CA SER A 50 -15.86 5.91 7.89
C SER A 50 -14.94 4.81 8.40
N PHE A 51 -14.19 5.08 9.47
CA PHE A 51 -13.35 4.08 10.12
C PHE A 51 -14.19 2.93 10.68
N ILE A 52 -15.25 3.21 11.44
CA ILE A 52 -16.15 2.19 12.00
C ILE A 52 -16.81 1.39 10.87
N LYS A 53 -17.35 2.07 9.85
CA LYS A 53 -17.96 1.41 8.69
C LYS A 53 -16.99 0.46 8.00
N ARG A 54 -15.74 0.87 7.81
CA ARG A 54 -14.68 0.03 7.21
C ARG A 54 -14.29 -1.13 8.12
N CYS A 55 -14.17 -0.93 9.42
CA CYS A 55 -13.85 -2.00 10.36
C CYS A 55 -14.96 -3.05 10.45
N ASN A 56 -16.22 -2.66 10.23
CA ASN A 56 -17.36 -3.57 10.17
C ASN A 56 -17.43 -4.40 8.87
N ASP A 57 -16.59 -4.10 7.87
CA ASP A 57 -16.43 -4.91 6.65
C ASP A 57 -15.05 -5.61 6.68
N PRO A 58 -14.97 -6.87 7.13
CA PRO A 58 -13.69 -7.56 7.28
C PRO A 58 -12.96 -7.75 5.96
N VAL A 59 -13.67 -7.95 4.85
CA VAL A 59 -13.07 -8.17 3.53
C VAL A 59 -12.42 -6.89 3.01
N MET A 60 -13.11 -5.75 3.12
CA MET A 60 -12.55 -4.47 2.72
C MET A 60 -11.42 -4.01 3.66
N ASN A 61 -11.54 -4.26 4.96
CA ASN A 61 -10.51 -3.92 5.93
C ASN A 61 -9.21 -4.68 5.65
N GLU A 62 -9.28 -5.96 5.31
CA GLU A 62 -8.11 -6.78 4.95
C GLU A 62 -7.43 -6.29 3.68
N LYS A 63 -8.20 -6.00 2.62
CA LYS A 63 -7.65 -5.40 1.38
C LYS A 63 -6.91 -4.08 1.68
N LEU A 64 -7.47 -3.25 2.54
CA LEU A 64 -6.85 -1.99 2.92
C LEU A 64 -5.62 -2.19 3.83
N HIS A 65 -5.62 -3.20 4.68
CA HIS A 65 -4.45 -3.57 5.48
C HIS A 65 -3.30 -3.99 4.57
N ARG A 66 -3.54 -4.89 3.62
CA ARG A 66 -2.56 -5.28 2.59
C ARG A 66 -2.06 -4.08 1.78
N LEU A 67 -2.96 -3.20 1.35
CA LEU A 67 -2.58 -1.98 0.64
C LEU A 67 -1.67 -1.09 1.49
N ARG A 68 -1.93 -0.96 2.80
CA ARG A 68 -1.10 -0.17 3.72
C ARG A 68 0.30 -0.76 3.85
N ILE A 69 0.42 -2.09 3.97
CA ILE A 69 1.71 -2.79 3.98
C ILE A 69 2.46 -2.49 2.68
N LEU A 70 1.84 -2.75 1.53
CA LEU A 70 2.46 -2.53 0.22
C LEU A 70 2.91 -1.08 0.01
N LYS A 71 2.09 -0.10 0.40
CA LYS A 71 2.46 1.33 0.33
C LYS A 71 3.64 1.65 1.24
N SER A 72 3.69 1.08 2.45
CA SER A 72 4.81 1.28 3.37
C SER A 72 6.10 0.67 2.82
N THR A 73 6.02 -0.54 2.27
CA THR A 73 7.16 -1.21 1.62
C THR A 73 7.65 -0.41 0.42
N LEU A 74 6.75 0.06 -0.45
CA LEU A 74 7.09 0.91 -1.58
C LEU A 74 7.81 2.17 -1.13
N LYS A 75 7.25 2.88 -0.14
CA LYS A 75 7.86 4.10 0.41
C LYS A 75 9.25 3.86 0.98
N ALA A 76 9.48 2.71 1.63
CA ALA A 76 10.80 2.34 2.12
C ALA A 76 11.80 2.15 0.96
N ARG A 77 11.40 1.43 -0.10
CA ARG A 77 12.24 1.24 -1.30
C ARG A 77 12.52 2.56 -2.04
N GLU A 78 11.52 3.43 -2.18
CA GLU A 78 11.70 4.77 -2.75
C GLU A 78 12.72 5.59 -1.94
N GLY A 79 12.69 5.47 -0.61
CA GLY A 79 13.67 6.08 0.28
C GLY A 79 15.09 5.54 0.08
N GLU A 80 15.26 4.22 -0.07
CA GLU A 80 16.56 3.61 -0.38
C GLU A 80 17.13 4.14 -1.69
N VAL A 81 16.31 4.21 -2.75
CA VAL A 81 16.73 4.73 -4.06
C VAL A 81 17.13 6.20 -3.97
N ALA A 82 16.35 7.03 -3.26
CA ALA A 82 16.68 8.44 -3.08
C ALA A 82 18.01 8.66 -2.32
N ILE A 83 18.36 7.76 -1.39
CA ILE A 83 19.66 7.80 -0.72
C ILE A 83 20.79 7.45 -1.69
N ILE A 84 20.60 6.41 -2.53
CA ILE A 84 21.58 6.03 -3.56
C ILE A 84 21.81 7.19 -4.53
N ASP A 85 20.75 7.81 -5.03
CA ASP A 85 20.80 8.96 -5.93
C ASP A 85 21.64 10.10 -5.32
N LYS A 86 21.33 10.48 -4.07
CA LYS A 86 22.10 11.50 -3.33
C LYS A 86 23.57 11.12 -3.09
N VAL A 87 23.88 9.83 -2.93
CA VAL A 87 25.27 9.38 -2.80
C VAL A 87 26.00 9.52 -4.14
N LEU A 88 25.36 9.16 -5.24
CA LEU A 88 25.89 9.27 -6.60
C LEU A 88 26.04 10.73 -7.08
N ASP A 89 25.27 11.66 -6.53
CA ASP A 89 25.43 13.10 -6.79
C ASP A 89 26.77 13.67 -6.29
N ASN A 90 27.53 12.95 -5.47
CA ASN A 90 28.82 13.42 -4.96
C ASN A 90 29.95 13.09 -5.96
N PRO A 91 30.59 14.10 -6.57
CA PRO A 91 31.65 13.87 -7.57
C PRO A 91 32.94 13.30 -6.96
N ASP A 92 33.11 13.45 -5.64
CA ASP A 92 34.29 12.98 -4.91
C ASP A 92 34.12 11.55 -4.36
N LEU A 93 32.96 10.92 -4.57
CA LEU A 93 32.71 9.55 -4.12
C LEU A 93 33.69 8.59 -4.81
N THR A 94 34.60 8.01 -4.03
CA THR A 94 35.55 7.05 -4.58
C THR A 94 34.92 5.66 -4.70
N SER A 95 35.34 4.90 -5.71
CA SER A 95 34.89 3.50 -5.91
C SER A 95 35.07 2.65 -4.64
N LYS A 96 36.17 2.88 -3.91
CA LYS A 96 36.49 2.19 -2.65
C LYS A 96 35.46 2.47 -1.55
N GLU A 97 35.03 3.72 -1.38
CA GLU A 97 34.03 4.09 -0.37
C GLU A 97 32.66 3.48 -0.70
N PHE A 98 32.28 3.47 -1.98
CA PHE A 98 31.05 2.85 -2.42
C PHE A 98 31.06 1.32 -2.22
N GLN A 99 32.18 0.65 -2.51
CA GLN A 99 32.35 -0.78 -2.24
C GLN A 99 32.27 -1.10 -0.75
N GLN A 100 32.89 -0.28 0.12
CA GLN A 100 32.79 -0.44 1.57
C GLN A 100 31.36 -0.25 2.08
N TRP A 101 30.65 0.77 1.59
CA TRP A 101 29.24 0.97 1.92
C TRP A 101 28.37 -0.21 1.47
N LYS A 102 28.59 -0.72 0.26
CA LYS A 102 27.90 -1.92 -0.24
C LYS A 102 28.14 -3.14 0.62
N GLN A 103 29.38 -3.38 1.05
CA GLN A 103 29.72 -4.49 1.94
C GLN A 103 28.99 -4.35 3.29
N MET A 104 29.04 -3.16 3.89
CA MET A 104 28.33 -2.88 5.14
C MET A 104 26.81 -3.08 5.02
N TYR A 105 26.20 -2.67 3.90
CA TYR A 105 24.77 -2.89 3.64
C TYR A 105 24.45 -4.39 3.54
N LEU A 106 25.29 -5.17 2.84
CA LEU A 106 25.15 -6.61 2.73
C LEU A 106 25.23 -7.29 4.09
N ASP A 107 26.22 -6.93 4.90
CA ASP A 107 26.40 -7.50 6.25
C ASP A 107 25.18 -7.21 7.14
N LEU A 108 24.66 -5.97 7.10
CA LEU A 108 23.45 -5.58 7.81
C LEU A 108 22.21 -6.35 7.31
N PHE A 109 22.07 -6.52 6.00
CA PHE A 109 20.97 -7.27 5.41
C PHE A 109 20.98 -8.73 5.88
N LEU A 110 22.16 -9.36 5.91
CA LEU A 110 22.33 -10.73 6.41
C LEU A 110 21.99 -10.85 7.89
N ASP A 111 22.42 -9.89 8.72
CA ASP A 111 22.08 -9.85 10.16
C ASP A 111 20.56 -9.72 10.37
N ILE A 112 19.89 -8.82 9.64
CA ILE A 112 18.43 -8.67 9.71
C ILE A 112 17.73 -9.98 9.32
N CYS A 113 18.16 -10.63 8.23
CA CYS A 113 17.58 -11.90 7.81
C CYS A 113 17.73 -12.97 8.90
N GLN A 114 18.94 -13.15 9.44
CA GLN A 114 19.24 -14.11 10.51
C GLN A 114 18.41 -13.85 11.77
N ASN A 115 18.18 -12.58 12.10
CA ASN A 115 17.40 -12.19 13.27
C ASN A 115 15.89 -12.42 13.07
N THR A 116 15.37 -12.30 11.84
CA THR A 116 13.97 -12.59 11.52
C THR A 116 13.61 -14.07 11.50
N THR A 117 14.55 -14.97 11.15
CA THR A 117 14.34 -16.43 11.14
C THR A 117 14.09 -17.03 12.53
N SER A 118 14.39 -16.28 13.60
CA SER A 118 14.12 -16.69 14.98
C SER A 118 12.64 -16.66 15.37
N ASN A 119 11.75 -16.04 14.55
CA ASN A 119 10.34 -15.85 14.90
C ASN A 119 9.35 -16.76 14.13
N ASP A 120 9.73 -17.38 13.01
CA ASP A 120 8.98 -18.50 12.39
C ASP A 120 9.81 -19.21 11.29
N PRO A 121 10.26 -20.47 11.48
CA PRO A 121 11.37 -21.05 10.70
C PRO A 121 11.01 -21.64 9.31
N LEU A 122 9.73 -21.79 8.94
CA LEU A 122 9.35 -22.67 7.82
C LEU A 122 9.02 -21.98 6.49
N SER A 123 8.76 -20.66 6.46
CA SER A 123 8.33 -19.97 5.23
C SER A 123 9.34 -18.99 4.64
N ILE A 124 10.29 -18.48 5.45
CA ILE A 124 11.17 -17.36 5.05
C ILE A 124 12.52 -17.83 4.51
N SER A 125 13.02 -19.01 4.91
CA SER A 125 14.34 -19.52 4.51
C SER A 125 14.48 -19.62 2.99
N SER A 126 13.45 -20.15 2.31
CA SER A 126 13.47 -20.35 0.86
C SER A 126 13.48 -19.03 0.07
N GLU A 127 12.86 -17.95 0.58
CA GLU A 127 12.85 -16.66 -0.11
C GLU A 127 14.13 -15.88 0.14
N VAL A 128 14.70 -15.96 1.35
CA VAL A 128 15.98 -15.34 1.70
C VAL A 128 17.13 -15.97 0.91
N ASP A 129 17.13 -17.29 0.72
CA ASP A 129 18.14 -17.99 -0.09
C ASP A 129 18.07 -17.57 -1.57
N VAL A 130 16.87 -17.36 -2.12
CA VAL A 130 16.70 -16.87 -3.49
C VAL A 130 17.13 -15.40 -3.62
N ILE A 131 16.82 -14.55 -2.65
CA ILE A 131 17.21 -13.14 -2.66
C ILE A 131 18.72 -12.97 -2.46
N THR A 132 19.34 -13.73 -1.56
CA THR A 132 20.79 -13.73 -1.35
C THR A 132 21.53 -14.33 -2.55
N SER A 133 21.00 -15.38 -3.18
CA SER A 133 21.53 -15.92 -4.44
C SER A 133 21.41 -14.91 -5.60
N SER A 134 20.28 -14.20 -5.71
CA SER A 134 20.10 -13.15 -6.72
C SER A 134 21.00 -11.93 -6.46
N LEU A 135 21.23 -11.57 -5.20
CA LEU A 135 22.12 -10.47 -4.82
C LEU A 135 23.56 -10.85 -5.15
N THR A 136 24.04 -12.01 -4.69
CA THR A 136 25.40 -12.53 -4.99
C THR A 136 25.67 -12.75 -6.48
N HIS A 137 24.67 -13.13 -7.28
CA HIS A 137 24.84 -13.27 -8.73
C HIS A 137 25.16 -11.93 -9.43
N THR A 138 24.72 -10.79 -8.89
CA THR A 138 25.14 -9.47 -9.41
C THR A 138 26.61 -9.13 -9.13
N HIS A 139 27.30 -9.84 -8.22
CA HIS A 139 28.71 -9.60 -7.91
C HIS A 139 29.66 -10.05 -9.03
N SER A 140 29.29 -11.07 -9.80
CA SER A 140 30.21 -11.65 -10.78
C SER A 140 30.53 -10.75 -11.99
N TYR A 141 29.63 -9.82 -12.36
CA TYR A 141 29.80 -9.03 -13.58
C TYR A 141 30.46 -7.66 -13.34
N ILE A 142 30.25 -7.05 -12.16
CA ILE A 142 30.80 -5.71 -11.85
C ILE A 142 32.25 -5.80 -11.36
N GLU A 143 32.63 -6.88 -10.66
CA GLU A 143 33.97 -7.04 -10.06
C GLU A 143 35.10 -7.29 -11.07
N THR A 144 34.79 -7.70 -12.31
CA THR A 144 35.82 -8.01 -13.32
C THR A 144 36.12 -6.84 -14.26
N HIS A 145 35.34 -5.75 -14.22
CA HIS A 145 35.38 -4.71 -15.26
C HIS A 145 35.27 -3.25 -14.76
N VAL A 146 35.48 -2.96 -13.47
CA VAL A 146 35.69 -1.59 -12.94
C VAL A 146 37.00 -1.54 -12.16
#